data_AF-A0A1A6A2E1-F1
#
_entry.id   AF-A0A1A6A2E1-F1
#
_cell.length_a   1.000
_cell.length_b   1.000
_cell.length_c   1.000
_cell.angle_alpha   90.00
_cell.angle_beta   90.00
_cell.angle_gamma   90.00
#
_symmetry.space_group_name_H-M   'P 1'
#
loop_
_entity.id
_entity.type
_entity.pdbx_description
1 polymer ?
#
loop_
_entity_poly.entity_id
_entity_poly.type
_entity_poly.pdbx_seq_one_letter_code
_entity_poly.pdbx_strand_id
1 'polypeptide(L)'
;MHIRTILNLSIIGSAIGLSLPESSSTRRETLNEAAHNARVLIKEVKTGTMASVYPDTSDLAGRPFAMMEYHAPCYSNGSLALILMPISRSTQNIFQDPGHHIAYTVNMPTEGVRSPMSRGRVALMGNVTTLRDISSEEQTRLSKCYTKHHPDAQYWLPGTPDSPHFSLWARLDIDSIYYVGGFGDTHYIGSIPVDLYAKSEKKVQKGYESASTDNEEEGTLREVWEDDLDMDLNQIVF
;
A
#
# COMPACT_ATOMS: atom_id res chain seq x y z
N MET A 1 2.22 -84.65 35.14
CA MET A 1 3.10 -83.75 34.37
C MET A 1 2.63 -83.76 32.92
N HIS A 2 1.68 -82.90 32.52
CA HIS A 2 1.37 -82.52 31.13
C HIS A 2 0.72 -81.13 31.19
N ILE A 3 1.38 -80.16 30.56
CA ILE A 3 1.15 -78.71 30.66
C ILE A 3 -0.03 -78.34 29.75
N ARG A 4 -1.01 -77.63 30.31
CA ARG A 4 -2.09 -76.97 29.55
C ARG A 4 -1.62 -75.58 29.13
N THR A 5 -1.41 -75.37 27.85
CA THR A 5 -1.12 -74.05 27.28
C THR A 5 -2.43 -73.33 27.02
N ILE A 6 -2.72 -72.27 27.79
CA ILE A 6 -3.84 -71.36 27.54
C ILE A 6 -3.32 -70.23 26.67
N LEU A 7 -3.79 -70.17 25.42
CA LEU A 7 -3.49 -69.09 24.49
C LEU A 7 -4.48 -67.94 24.76
N ASN A 8 -4.02 -66.88 25.44
CA ASN A 8 -4.79 -65.64 25.57
C ASN A 8 -4.66 -64.82 24.28
N LEU A 9 -5.73 -64.75 23.50
CA LEU A 9 -5.87 -63.75 22.43
C LEU A 9 -6.28 -62.42 23.07
N SER A 10 -5.34 -61.51 23.26
CA SER A 10 -5.65 -60.11 23.51
C SER A 10 -6.02 -59.43 22.20
N ILE A 11 -7.31 -59.12 22.02
CA ILE A 11 -7.78 -58.25 20.94
C ILE A 11 -7.37 -56.82 21.31
N ILE A 12 -6.32 -56.30 20.67
CA ILE A 12 -5.95 -54.90 20.74
C ILE A 12 -6.92 -54.15 19.82
N GLY A 13 -7.95 -53.53 20.41
CA GLY A 13 -8.81 -52.59 19.71
C GLY A 13 -8.03 -51.32 19.41
N SER A 14 -7.47 -51.19 18.20
CA SER A 14 -6.95 -49.92 17.71
C SER A 14 -8.12 -48.98 17.49
N ALA A 15 -8.38 -48.12 18.48
CA ALA A 15 -9.16 -46.91 18.28
C ALA A 15 -8.35 -45.99 17.36
N ILE A 16 -8.59 -46.08 16.06
CA ILE A 16 -8.16 -45.07 15.09
C ILE A 16 -8.96 -43.82 15.45
N GLY A 17 -8.36 -42.96 16.26
CA GLY A 17 -8.86 -41.61 16.46
C GLY A 17 -8.84 -40.92 15.10
N LEU A 18 -10.01 -40.70 14.52
CA LEU A 18 -10.19 -39.72 13.45
C LEU A 18 -9.86 -38.35 14.05
N SER A 19 -8.59 -37.96 14.00
CA SER A 19 -8.21 -36.56 14.14
C SER A 19 -8.81 -35.83 12.95
N LEU A 20 -9.90 -35.10 13.17
CA LEU A 20 -10.35 -34.10 12.21
C LEU A 20 -9.14 -33.20 11.92
N PRO A 21 -8.80 -32.94 10.64
CA PRO A 21 -7.77 -31.96 10.34
C PRO A 21 -8.22 -30.66 11.00
N GLU A 22 -7.38 -30.16 11.92
CA GLU A 22 -7.58 -28.87 12.55
C GLU A 22 -7.68 -27.87 11.40
N SER A 23 -8.88 -27.30 11.18
CA SER A 23 -9.07 -26.30 10.15
C SER A 23 -8.08 -25.19 10.46
N SER A 24 -7.02 -25.07 9.68
CA SER A 24 -6.11 -23.93 9.77
C SER A 24 -6.96 -22.73 9.40
N SER A 25 -7.53 -22.08 10.42
CA SER A 25 -8.17 -20.78 10.27
C SER A 25 -7.09 -19.87 9.76
N THR A 26 -7.04 -19.65 8.44
CA THR A 26 -6.11 -18.74 7.80
C THR A 26 -6.31 -17.40 8.47
N ARG A 27 -5.32 -16.96 9.26
CA ARG A 27 -5.43 -15.71 10.01
C ARG A 27 -5.59 -14.59 8.99
N ARG A 28 -6.74 -13.92 9.01
CA ARG A 28 -6.97 -12.74 8.20
C ARG A 28 -6.20 -11.55 8.76
N GLU A 29 -5.57 -10.80 7.87
CA GLU A 29 -4.92 -9.53 8.17
C GLU A 29 -5.91 -8.60 8.87
N THR A 30 -5.55 -8.12 10.07
CA THR A 30 -6.41 -7.19 10.81
C THR A 30 -6.22 -5.77 10.30
N LEU A 31 -7.20 -4.88 10.57
CA LEU A 31 -7.11 -3.46 10.23
C LEU A 31 -5.84 -2.77 10.79
N ASN A 32 -5.37 -3.19 11.98
CA ASN A 32 -4.13 -2.64 12.55
C ASN A 32 -2.89 -3.06 11.75
N GLU A 33 -2.89 -4.28 11.23
CA GLU A 33 -1.82 -4.84 10.40
C GLU A 33 -1.81 -4.13 9.05
N ALA A 34 -2.97 -3.97 8.44
CA ALA A 34 -3.16 -3.21 7.20
C ALA A 34 -2.65 -1.76 7.32
N ALA A 35 -3.01 -1.07 8.42
CA ALA A 35 -2.54 0.28 8.68
C ALA A 35 -1.02 0.37 8.86
N HIS A 36 -0.41 -0.63 9.49
CA HIS A 36 1.05 -0.72 9.59
C HIS A 36 1.70 -1.02 8.24
N ASN A 37 1.21 -2.01 7.51
CA ASN A 37 1.72 -2.41 6.21
C ASN A 37 1.62 -1.27 5.19
N ALA A 38 0.53 -0.49 5.20
CA ALA A 38 0.41 0.74 4.42
C ALA A 38 1.51 1.77 4.77
N ARG A 39 1.83 1.97 6.06
CA ARG A 39 2.91 2.88 6.48
C ARG A 39 4.29 2.39 6.06
N VAL A 40 4.54 1.08 6.16
CA VAL A 40 5.79 0.47 5.71
C VAL A 40 5.92 0.62 4.20
N LEU A 41 4.85 0.34 3.44
CA LEU A 41 4.84 0.48 1.99
C LEU A 41 5.23 1.89 1.53
N ILE A 42 4.62 2.92 2.10
CA ILE A 42 4.93 4.34 1.81
C ILE A 42 6.36 4.72 2.18
N LYS A 43 6.97 4.03 3.14
CA LYS A 43 8.35 4.31 3.55
C LYS A 43 9.39 3.66 2.63
N GLU A 44 9.12 2.44 2.21
CA GLU A 44 10.05 1.61 1.43
C GLU A 44 9.98 1.91 -0.07
N VAL A 45 8.77 2.13 -0.61
CA VAL A 45 8.58 2.48 -2.02
C VAL A 45 8.57 3.99 -2.13
N LYS A 46 9.57 4.54 -2.82
CA LYS A 46 9.88 5.98 -2.79
C LYS A 46 9.12 6.80 -3.83
N THR A 47 8.47 6.13 -4.78
CA THR A 47 7.68 6.75 -5.84
C THR A 47 6.24 6.23 -5.77
N GLY A 48 5.31 6.98 -6.33
CA GLY A 48 3.91 6.60 -6.42
C GLY A 48 3.29 7.20 -7.67
N THR A 49 2.06 6.83 -7.96
CA THR A 49 1.29 7.41 -9.07
C THR A 49 0.33 8.45 -8.51
N MET A 50 0.54 9.70 -8.89
CA MET A 50 -0.36 10.80 -8.58
C MET A 50 -1.42 10.90 -9.66
N ALA A 51 -2.68 10.81 -9.26
CA ALA A 51 -3.84 11.07 -10.09
C ALA A 51 -4.43 12.45 -9.77
N SER A 52 -4.73 13.20 -10.82
CA SER A 52 -5.35 14.54 -10.80
C SER A 52 -6.39 14.63 -11.92
N VAL A 53 -7.16 15.71 -11.97
CA VAL A 53 -8.22 15.90 -12.97
C VAL A 53 -7.92 17.13 -13.82
N TYR A 54 -8.11 17.03 -15.13
CA TYR A 54 -8.02 18.18 -16.02
C TYR A 54 -9.12 19.20 -15.69
N PRO A 55 -8.79 20.50 -15.62
CA PRO A 55 -9.78 21.53 -15.27
C PRO A 55 -10.79 21.75 -16.38
N ASP A 56 -11.93 22.36 -16.03
CA ASP A 56 -13.04 22.66 -16.95
C ASP A 56 -12.64 23.53 -18.15
N THR A 57 -11.54 24.27 -18.03
CA THR A 57 -10.98 25.13 -19.09
C THR A 57 -10.16 24.36 -20.12
N SER A 58 -9.92 23.06 -19.93
CA SER A 58 -9.14 22.20 -20.83
C SER A 58 -10.04 21.44 -21.81
N ASP A 59 -9.54 21.15 -23.01
CA ASP A 59 -10.18 20.21 -23.96
C ASP A 59 -10.36 18.79 -23.39
N LEU A 60 -9.66 18.46 -22.31
CA LEU A 60 -9.74 17.19 -21.60
C LEU A 60 -10.50 17.31 -20.26
N ALA A 61 -11.31 18.35 -20.06
CA ALA A 61 -12.06 18.63 -18.84
C ALA A 61 -12.68 17.37 -18.20
N GLY A 62 -12.49 17.22 -16.88
CA GLY A 62 -13.02 16.11 -16.10
C GLY A 62 -12.32 14.77 -16.29
N ARG A 63 -11.39 14.65 -17.26
CA ARG A 63 -10.64 13.40 -17.47
C ARG A 63 -9.55 13.25 -16.39
N PRO A 64 -9.32 12.02 -15.88
CA PRO A 64 -8.21 11.77 -14.97
C PRO A 64 -6.88 11.79 -15.74
N PHE A 65 -5.85 12.29 -15.07
CA PHE A 65 -4.45 12.19 -15.47
C PHE A 65 -3.68 11.54 -14.34
N ALA A 66 -2.86 10.54 -14.65
CA ALA A 66 -2.08 9.82 -13.65
C ALA A 66 -0.63 9.63 -14.13
N MET A 67 0.34 10.00 -13.29
CA MET A 67 1.76 9.86 -13.59
C MET A 67 2.59 9.64 -12.32
N MET A 68 3.77 9.06 -12.47
CA MET A 68 4.70 8.85 -11.36
C MET A 68 5.19 10.18 -10.78
N GLU A 69 5.22 10.30 -9.46
CA GLU A 69 5.80 11.41 -8.71
C GLU A 69 6.65 10.87 -7.54
N TYR A 70 7.57 11.70 -7.03
CA TYR A 70 8.34 11.38 -5.82
C TYR A 70 7.56 11.79 -4.57
N HIS A 71 7.77 11.07 -3.48
CA HIS A 71 7.29 11.46 -2.15
C HIS A 71 8.30 11.14 -1.05
N ALA A 72 8.18 11.81 0.09
CA ALA A 72 8.91 11.45 1.29
C ALA A 72 8.00 11.49 2.55
N PRO A 73 8.03 10.46 3.41
CA PRO A 73 7.26 10.41 4.65
C PRO A 73 7.92 11.27 5.76
N CYS A 74 8.02 12.58 5.53
CA CYS A 74 8.70 13.52 6.42
C CYS A 74 7.84 14.08 7.55
N TYR A 75 6.58 13.63 7.64
CA TYR A 75 5.63 14.04 8.67
C TYR A 75 5.14 12.85 9.48
N SER A 76 5.04 13.02 10.80
CA SER A 76 4.62 11.97 11.74
C SER A 76 3.13 11.64 11.65
N ASN A 77 2.31 12.58 11.18
CA ASN A 77 0.87 12.40 10.99
C ASN A 77 0.51 11.57 9.74
N GLY A 78 1.51 11.12 8.97
CA GLY A 78 1.31 10.34 7.76
C GLY A 78 1.18 11.16 6.47
N SER A 79 1.09 12.50 6.55
CA SER A 79 1.16 13.39 5.38
C SER A 79 2.45 13.14 4.60
N LEU A 80 2.39 13.34 3.28
CA LEU A 80 3.56 13.19 2.41
C LEU A 80 4.17 14.55 2.09
N ALA A 81 5.49 14.66 2.19
CA ALA A 81 6.21 15.77 1.56
C ALA A 81 6.35 15.47 0.07
N LEU A 82 6.07 16.48 -0.75
CA LEU A 82 6.13 16.45 -2.20
C LEU A 82 6.98 17.62 -2.70
N ILE A 83 7.57 17.46 -3.87
CA ILE A 83 8.15 18.56 -4.65
C ILE A 83 7.27 18.73 -5.89
N LEU A 84 6.56 19.85 -6.00
CA LEU A 84 5.79 20.16 -7.19
C LEU A 84 6.63 21.00 -8.15
N MET A 85 6.58 20.64 -9.43
CA MET A 85 7.13 21.47 -10.51
C MET A 85 5.99 21.97 -11.37
N PRO A 86 5.83 23.29 -11.63
CA PRO A 86 4.75 23.82 -12.46
C PRO A 86 4.75 23.33 -13.92
N ILE A 87 5.84 22.73 -14.39
CA ILE A 87 5.90 22.08 -15.69
C ILE A 87 5.15 20.74 -15.72
N SER A 88 5.00 20.05 -14.58
CA SER A 88 4.27 18.79 -14.49
C SER A 88 2.77 19.01 -14.71
N ARG A 89 2.16 18.14 -15.51
CA ARG A 89 0.72 18.17 -15.79
C ARG A 89 -0.12 17.95 -14.53
N SER A 90 0.34 17.10 -13.62
CA SER A 90 -0.31 16.90 -12.32
C SER A 90 -0.36 18.20 -11.52
N THR A 91 0.78 18.91 -11.42
CA THR A 91 0.85 20.22 -10.74
C THR A 91 -0.07 21.25 -11.37
N GLN A 92 -0.11 21.34 -12.70
CA GLN A 92 -1.00 22.26 -13.41
C GLN A 92 -2.47 21.96 -13.17
N ASN A 93 -2.85 20.68 -13.11
CA ASN A 93 -4.20 20.26 -12.74
C ASN A 93 -4.53 20.66 -11.30
N ILE A 94 -3.63 20.34 -10.36
CA ILE A 94 -3.79 20.68 -8.93
C ILE A 94 -4.03 22.17 -8.78
N PHE A 95 -3.22 23.05 -9.38
CA PHE A 95 -3.37 24.51 -9.26
C PHE A 95 -4.63 25.09 -9.92
N GLN A 96 -5.39 24.29 -10.65
CA GLN A 96 -6.66 24.69 -11.25
C GLN A 96 -7.87 24.03 -10.58
N ASP A 97 -7.65 23.04 -9.71
CA ASP A 97 -8.69 22.49 -8.83
C ASP A 97 -8.79 23.37 -7.57
N PRO A 98 -9.94 24.02 -7.29
CA PRO A 98 -10.14 24.82 -6.09
C PRO A 98 -9.86 24.08 -4.78
N GLY A 99 -10.04 22.75 -4.76
CA GLY A 99 -9.77 21.92 -3.60
C GLY A 99 -8.39 21.27 -3.57
N HIS A 100 -7.60 21.42 -4.64
CA HIS A 100 -6.28 20.81 -4.81
C HIS A 100 -6.26 19.29 -4.56
N HIS A 101 -7.32 18.59 -4.93
CA HIS A 101 -7.50 17.17 -4.64
C HIS A 101 -6.63 16.30 -5.53
N ILE A 102 -6.08 15.25 -4.94
CA ILE A 102 -5.40 14.16 -5.65
C ILE A 102 -5.73 12.81 -5.03
N ALA A 103 -5.52 11.77 -5.82
CA ALA A 103 -5.27 10.43 -5.28
C ALA A 103 -3.80 10.08 -5.54
N TYR A 104 -3.13 9.48 -4.56
CA TYR A 104 -1.73 9.08 -4.65
C TYR A 104 -1.62 7.60 -4.33
N THR A 105 -1.31 6.77 -5.32
CA THR A 105 -1.22 5.33 -5.15
C THR A 105 0.23 4.85 -5.06
N VAL A 106 0.47 3.90 -4.17
CA VAL A 106 1.76 3.23 -4.03
C VAL A 106 1.51 1.73 -4.02
N ASN A 107 2.29 1.02 -4.81
CA ASN A 107 2.20 -0.42 -4.99
C ASN A 107 3.50 -1.05 -4.52
N MET A 108 3.41 -2.23 -3.91
CA MET A 108 4.60 -3.04 -3.70
C MET A 108 5.27 -3.37 -5.04
N PRO A 109 6.60 -3.51 -5.09
CA PRO A 109 7.31 -4.02 -6.26
C PRO A 109 6.75 -5.37 -6.71
N THR A 110 6.73 -5.58 -8.03
CA THR A 110 6.08 -6.72 -8.70
C THR A 110 7.07 -7.60 -9.45
N GLU A 111 8.34 -7.21 -9.49
CA GLU A 111 9.42 -7.95 -10.14
C GLU A 111 9.58 -9.34 -9.50
N GLY A 112 9.57 -10.38 -10.33
CA GLY A 112 9.75 -11.77 -9.87
C GLY A 112 8.56 -12.36 -9.11
N VAL A 113 7.41 -11.67 -9.03
CA VAL A 113 6.19 -12.18 -8.39
C VAL A 113 5.28 -12.84 -9.42
N ARG A 114 4.78 -14.05 -9.13
CA ARG A 114 3.84 -14.80 -10.01
C ARG A 114 2.60 -14.00 -10.38
N SER A 115 2.00 -13.31 -9.41
CA SER A 115 0.84 -12.45 -9.62
C SER A 115 1.04 -11.10 -8.94
N PRO A 116 1.20 -9.99 -9.69
CA PRO A 116 1.20 -8.65 -9.14
C PRO A 116 -0.03 -8.34 -8.27
N MET A 117 -1.16 -9.00 -8.55
CA MET A 117 -2.41 -8.81 -7.81
C MET A 117 -2.38 -9.39 -6.38
N SER A 118 -1.41 -10.26 -6.06
CA SER A 118 -1.19 -10.72 -4.67
C SER A 118 -0.46 -9.68 -3.81
N ARG A 119 -0.01 -8.56 -4.41
CA ARG A 119 0.83 -7.58 -3.73
C ARG A 119 0.01 -6.41 -3.18
N GLY A 120 0.36 -6.04 -1.96
CA GLY A 120 -0.13 -4.85 -1.25
C GLY A 120 -0.03 -3.57 -2.06
N ARG A 121 -1.11 -2.79 -2.03
CA ARG A 121 -1.19 -1.44 -2.60
C ARG A 121 -2.08 -0.55 -1.74
N VAL A 122 -1.75 0.74 -1.73
CA VAL A 122 -2.47 1.77 -0.97
C VAL A 122 -2.79 2.95 -1.88
N ALA A 123 -3.98 3.51 -1.71
CA ALA A 123 -4.37 4.80 -2.26
C ALA A 123 -4.54 5.80 -1.10
N LEU A 124 -3.81 6.90 -1.15
CA LEU A 124 -3.91 8.03 -0.23
C LEU A 124 -4.60 9.17 -0.97
N MET A 125 -5.76 9.59 -0.49
CA MET A 125 -6.56 10.65 -1.08
C MET A 125 -6.63 11.84 -0.13
N GLY A 126 -6.69 13.03 -0.72
CA GLY A 126 -6.81 14.28 0.02
C GLY A 126 -6.38 15.46 -0.83
N ASN A 127 -5.89 16.51 -0.20
CA ASN A 127 -5.56 17.76 -0.88
C ASN A 127 -4.07 18.16 -0.71
N VAL A 128 -3.60 18.92 -1.68
CA VAL A 128 -2.21 19.39 -1.71
C VAL A 128 -2.11 20.83 -1.23
N THR A 129 -1.30 21.04 -0.20
CA THR A 129 -0.98 22.36 0.35
C THR A 129 0.42 22.77 -0.10
N THR A 130 0.55 23.89 -0.83
CA THR A 130 1.86 24.46 -1.16
C THR A 130 2.49 25.14 0.05
N LEU A 131 3.79 24.93 0.25
CA LEU A 131 4.55 25.41 1.40
C LEU A 131 5.51 26.53 0.97
N ARG A 132 4.97 27.63 0.43
CA ARG A 132 5.79 28.74 -0.11
C ARG A 132 6.45 29.57 0.99
N ASP A 133 5.77 29.74 2.12
CA ASP A 133 6.15 30.68 3.18
C ASP A 133 6.65 29.97 4.45
N ILE A 134 7.21 28.77 4.31
CA ILE A 134 7.80 28.04 5.44
C ILE A 134 9.15 28.62 5.85
N SER A 135 9.46 28.53 7.15
CA SER A 135 10.71 29.04 7.71
C SER A 135 11.94 28.35 7.11
N SER A 136 13.11 29.01 7.15
CA SER A 136 14.36 28.41 6.70
C SER A 136 14.72 27.13 7.48
N GLU A 137 14.31 27.04 8.75
CA GLU A 137 14.46 25.83 9.56
C GLU A 137 13.63 24.67 8.99
N GLU A 138 12.36 24.93 8.65
CA GLU A 138 11.47 23.93 8.07
C GLU A 138 11.95 23.52 6.67
N GLN A 139 12.42 24.46 5.85
CA GLN A 139 13.05 24.16 4.56
C GLN A 139 14.27 23.24 4.75
N THR A 140 15.15 23.54 5.71
CA THR A 140 16.32 22.71 6.01
C THR A 140 15.91 21.32 6.48
N ARG A 141 14.89 21.22 7.34
CA ARG A 141 14.35 19.96 7.84
C ARG A 141 13.78 19.10 6.70
N LEU A 142 12.96 19.70 5.82
CA LEU A 142 12.40 19.03 4.65
C LEU A 142 13.49 18.61 3.68
N SER A 143 14.42 19.49 3.31
CA SER A 143 15.56 19.16 2.44
C SER A 143 16.35 17.97 2.96
N LYS A 144 16.70 17.96 4.26
CA LYS A 144 17.44 16.87 4.89
C LYS A 144 16.65 15.56 4.89
N CYS A 145 15.36 15.62 5.21
CA CYS A 145 14.51 14.43 5.21
C CYS A 145 14.28 13.89 3.79
N TYR A 146 13.92 14.75 2.85
CA TYR A 146 13.57 14.37 1.49
C TYR A 146 14.75 13.75 0.76
N THR A 147 15.95 14.34 0.88
CA THR A 147 17.17 13.81 0.24
C THR A 147 17.67 12.50 0.86
N LYS A 148 17.26 12.17 2.09
CA LYS A 148 17.49 10.83 2.65
C LYS A 148 16.72 9.76 1.87
N HIS A 149 15.53 10.09 1.37
CA HIS A 149 14.74 9.17 0.53
C HIS A 149 15.17 9.27 -0.94
N HIS A 150 15.42 10.48 -1.44
CA HIS A 150 15.75 10.81 -2.83
C HIS A 150 17.06 11.61 -2.94
N PRO A 151 18.24 10.96 -2.89
CA PRO A 151 19.52 11.66 -2.92
C PRO A 151 19.75 12.47 -4.19
N ASP A 152 19.20 12.00 -5.31
CA ASP A 152 19.21 12.67 -6.61
C ASP A 152 18.48 14.02 -6.56
N ALA A 153 17.41 14.13 -5.77
CA ALA A 153 16.60 15.34 -5.68
C ALA A 153 17.32 16.58 -5.14
N GLN A 154 18.52 16.43 -4.56
CA GLN A 154 19.34 17.56 -4.09
C GLN A 154 19.56 18.63 -5.18
N TYR A 155 19.57 18.24 -6.46
CA TYR A 155 19.78 19.14 -7.60
C TYR A 155 18.52 19.92 -8.03
N TRP A 156 17.35 19.58 -7.50
CA TRP A 156 16.09 20.26 -7.83
C TRP A 156 15.17 20.52 -6.63
N LEU A 157 15.75 20.57 -5.43
CA LEU A 157 15.00 21.05 -4.26
C LEU A 157 14.54 22.51 -4.47
N PRO A 158 13.39 22.88 -3.89
CA PRO A 158 12.94 24.27 -3.87
C PRO A 158 14.02 25.19 -3.30
N GLY A 159 14.37 26.23 -4.06
CA GLY A 159 15.42 27.20 -3.68
C GLY A 159 16.85 26.81 -4.06
N THR A 160 17.08 25.63 -4.65
CA THR A 160 18.42 25.25 -5.18
C THR A 160 18.79 26.16 -6.37
N PRO A 161 19.95 26.85 -6.32
CA PRO A 161 20.46 27.61 -7.47
C PRO A 161 20.67 26.70 -8.68
N ASP A 162 20.46 27.24 -9.88
CA ASP A 162 20.68 26.52 -11.15
C ASP A 162 19.85 25.23 -11.33
N SER A 163 18.76 25.09 -10.56
CA SER A 163 17.82 23.98 -10.78
C SER A 163 17.23 24.03 -12.19
N PRO A 164 17.12 22.89 -12.92
CA PRO A 164 16.59 22.86 -14.29
C PRO A 164 15.18 23.44 -14.42
N HIS A 165 14.38 23.33 -13.36
CA HIS A 165 13.03 23.84 -13.29
C HIS A 165 12.75 24.44 -11.92
N PHE A 166 11.85 25.44 -11.89
CA PHE A 166 11.33 25.94 -10.63
C PHE A 166 10.54 24.83 -9.90
N SER A 167 10.82 24.66 -8.62
CA SER A 167 10.18 23.66 -7.77
C SER A 167 9.66 24.27 -6.47
N LEU A 168 8.60 23.67 -5.93
CA LEU A 168 7.88 24.12 -4.74
C LEU A 168 7.78 22.98 -3.73
N TRP A 169 8.00 23.29 -2.45
CA TRP A 169 7.61 22.37 -1.39
C TRP A 169 6.09 22.29 -1.33
N ALA A 170 5.57 21.08 -1.20
CA ALA A 170 4.16 20.84 -0.96
C ALA A 170 3.95 19.67 0.00
N ARG A 171 2.75 19.60 0.56
CA ARG A 171 2.32 18.52 1.45
C ARG A 171 1.01 17.95 0.96
N LEU A 172 0.91 16.63 0.87
CA LEU A 172 -0.37 15.94 0.75
C LEU A 172 -0.95 15.76 2.15
N ASP A 173 -2.06 16.44 2.40
CA ASP A 173 -2.89 16.27 3.59
C ASP A 173 -3.95 15.21 3.29
N ILE A 174 -3.84 14.07 3.99
CA ILE A 174 -4.62 12.87 3.71
C ILE A 174 -5.92 12.91 4.50
N ASP A 175 -7.05 12.71 3.83
CA ASP A 175 -8.38 12.60 4.44
C ASP A 175 -9.03 11.22 4.25
N SER A 176 -8.57 10.44 3.26
CA SER A 176 -9.09 9.11 2.97
C SER A 176 -7.99 8.16 2.51
N ILE A 177 -8.07 6.90 2.95
CA ILE A 177 -7.08 5.86 2.64
C ILE A 177 -7.83 4.58 2.27
N TYR A 178 -7.45 3.98 1.15
CA TYR A 178 -7.92 2.66 0.73
C TYR A 178 -6.73 1.72 0.57
N TYR A 179 -6.83 0.50 1.10
CA TYR A 179 -5.76 -0.48 1.08
C TYR A 179 -6.25 -1.82 0.56
N VAL A 180 -5.37 -2.49 -0.18
CA VAL A 180 -5.54 -3.87 -0.60
C VAL A 180 -4.25 -4.59 -0.27
N GLY A 181 -4.24 -5.50 0.70
CA GLY A 181 -3.03 -6.21 1.14
C GLY A 181 -2.54 -7.29 0.18
N GLY A 182 -3.43 -7.81 -0.65
CA GLY A 182 -3.18 -8.92 -1.57
C GLY A 182 -4.50 -9.55 -2.00
N PHE A 183 -4.55 -10.88 -2.09
CA PHE A 183 -5.81 -11.60 -2.33
C PHE A 183 -6.72 -11.58 -1.08
N GLY A 184 -8.02 -11.44 -1.30
CA GLY A 184 -9.00 -11.08 -0.26
C GLY A 184 -9.40 -12.19 0.73
N ASP A 185 -8.90 -13.42 0.53
CA ASP A 185 -9.13 -14.58 1.40
C ASP A 185 -8.38 -14.47 2.74
N THR A 186 -7.21 -13.84 2.72
CA THR A 186 -6.33 -13.67 3.89
C THR A 186 -5.96 -12.22 4.15
N HIS A 187 -6.00 -11.35 3.15
CA HIS A 187 -5.59 -9.96 3.29
C HIS A 187 -6.75 -9.01 3.59
N TYR A 188 -6.40 -7.86 4.16
CA TYR A 188 -7.33 -6.77 4.38
C TYR A 188 -7.57 -6.03 3.08
N ILE A 189 -8.85 -5.74 2.81
CA ILE A 189 -9.29 -4.90 1.69
C ILE A 189 -10.31 -3.91 2.25
N GLY A 190 -10.02 -2.62 2.11
CA GLY A 190 -10.96 -1.59 2.56
C GLY A 190 -10.30 -0.30 3.02
N SER A 191 -11.12 0.54 3.63
CA SER A 191 -10.72 1.86 4.11
C SER A 191 -9.94 1.78 5.42
N ILE A 192 -8.84 2.53 5.51
CA ILE A 192 -8.05 2.65 6.75
C ILE A 192 -8.31 4.02 7.38
N PRO A 193 -8.68 4.09 8.68
CA PRO A 193 -8.80 5.38 9.37
C PRO A 193 -7.47 6.16 9.36
N VAL A 194 -7.50 7.43 8.94
CA VAL A 194 -6.30 8.29 8.85
C VAL A 194 -5.54 8.35 10.18
N ASP A 195 -6.25 8.51 11.29
CA ASP A 195 -5.67 8.52 12.63
C ASP A 195 -4.95 7.22 13.00
N LEU A 196 -5.48 6.08 12.55
CA LEU A 196 -4.86 4.78 12.77
C LEU A 196 -3.59 4.66 11.93
N TYR A 197 -3.67 4.98 10.64
CA TYR A 197 -2.51 5.03 9.76
C TYR A 197 -1.40 5.94 10.31
N ALA A 198 -1.74 7.13 10.80
CA ALA A 198 -0.81 8.06 11.43
C ALA A 198 -0.07 7.45 12.64
N LYS A 199 -0.76 6.64 13.45
CA LYS A 199 -0.20 6.01 14.67
C LYS A 199 0.57 4.71 14.40
N SER A 200 0.43 4.11 13.21
CA SER A 200 0.97 2.77 12.90
C SER A 200 2.42 2.73 12.44
N GLU A 201 3.15 3.86 12.46
CA GLU A 201 4.57 3.93 12.04
C GLU A 201 5.51 3.02 12.85
N LYS A 202 5.23 2.85 14.15
CA LYS A 202 6.17 2.24 15.11
C LYS A 202 5.81 0.82 15.54
N LYS A 203 4.66 0.28 15.11
CA LYS A 203 4.18 -1.04 15.55
C LYS A 203 4.56 -2.10 14.53
N VAL A 204 5.77 -2.66 14.67
CA VAL A 204 6.24 -3.76 13.82
C VAL A 204 5.32 -4.97 13.96
N GLN A 205 4.90 -5.55 12.84
CA GLN A 205 4.39 -6.92 12.80
C GLN A 205 5.30 -7.85 11.99
N LYS A 206 5.38 -9.08 12.47
CA LYS A 206 6.20 -10.15 11.92
C LYS A 206 5.46 -10.74 10.70
N GLY A 207 5.95 -10.51 9.48
CA GLY A 207 5.40 -11.13 8.27
C GLY A 207 5.36 -10.26 7.00
N TYR A 208 5.67 -8.96 7.06
CA TYR A 208 5.86 -8.18 5.84
C TYR A 208 7.28 -8.41 5.30
N GLU A 209 7.47 -9.51 4.59
CA GLU A 209 8.71 -9.77 3.85
C GLU A 209 8.67 -9.03 2.51
N SER A 210 9.52 -8.00 2.39
CA SER A 210 9.92 -7.49 1.10
C SER A 210 10.59 -8.64 0.35
N ALA A 211 9.95 -9.11 -0.72
CA ALA A 211 10.35 -10.30 -1.43
C ALA A 211 11.85 -10.28 -1.80
N SER A 212 12.62 -11.16 -1.15
CA SER A 212 13.81 -11.75 -1.73
C SER A 212 13.73 -13.24 -1.47
N THR A 213 13.56 -13.98 -2.57
CA THR A 213 13.57 -15.45 -2.73
C THR A 213 12.48 -16.21 -1.97
N ASP A 214 11.65 -16.96 -2.69
CA ASP A 214 11.51 -18.39 -2.43
C ASP A 214 10.80 -19.14 -3.56
N ASN A 215 11.27 -20.37 -3.76
CA ASN A 215 10.84 -21.34 -4.75
C ASN A 215 9.42 -21.85 -4.45
N GLU A 216 8.60 -21.95 -5.49
CA GLU A 216 7.22 -22.43 -5.45
C GLU A 216 7.10 -23.91 -5.08
N GLU A 217 6.13 -24.23 -4.22
CA GLU A 217 5.40 -25.49 -4.33
C GLU A 217 4.21 -25.29 -5.29
N GLU A 218 4.15 -26.14 -6.30
CA GLU A 218 3.15 -26.20 -7.36
C GLU A 218 1.76 -26.59 -6.82
N GLY A 219 0.80 -25.66 -6.92
CA GLY A 219 -0.63 -25.93 -6.86
C GLY A 219 -1.32 -25.38 -8.11
N THR A 220 -1.98 -26.25 -8.87
CA THR A 220 -2.59 -25.97 -10.17
C THR A 220 -3.83 -25.05 -10.07
N LEU A 221 -3.67 -23.77 -10.40
CA LEU A 221 -4.76 -22.78 -10.53
C LEU A 221 -5.42 -22.80 -11.92
N ARG A 222 -5.96 -23.95 -12.35
CA ARG A 222 -6.78 -24.05 -13.57
C ARG A 222 -8.14 -24.60 -13.17
N GLU A 223 -9.08 -23.73 -12.78
CA GLU A 223 -10.55 -23.95 -12.89
C GLU A 223 -11.46 -22.85 -12.28
N VAL A 224 -10.97 -21.65 -11.89
CA VAL A 224 -11.78 -20.70 -11.07
C VAL A 224 -12.28 -19.45 -11.84
N TRP A 225 -12.41 -19.44 -13.17
CA TRP A 225 -12.70 -18.18 -13.89
C TRP A 225 -13.81 -18.20 -14.95
N GLU A 226 -14.75 -19.15 -14.92
CA GLU A 226 -15.91 -19.11 -15.84
C GLU A 226 -17.28 -18.94 -15.16
N ASP A 227 -17.40 -19.08 -13.83
CA ASP A 227 -18.72 -19.06 -13.15
C ASP A 227 -19.03 -17.79 -12.32
N ASP A 228 -18.09 -16.86 -12.13
CA ASP A 228 -18.27 -15.70 -11.23
C ASP A 228 -18.71 -14.38 -11.93
N LEU A 229 -19.28 -14.44 -13.14
CA LEU A 229 -19.74 -13.24 -13.86
C LEU A 229 -21.16 -12.73 -13.49
N ASP A 230 -21.83 -13.37 -12.53
CA ASP A 230 -23.14 -12.93 -12.01
C ASP A 230 -23.05 -12.30 -10.61
N MET A 231 -22.13 -11.34 -10.43
CA MET A 231 -22.13 -10.51 -9.22
C MET A 231 -23.16 -9.37 -9.34
N ASP A 232 -24.25 -9.47 -8.56
CA ASP A 232 -25.27 -8.44 -8.37
C ASP A 232 -24.65 -7.12 -7.88
N LEU A 233 -24.62 -6.13 -8.77
CA LEU A 233 -24.05 -4.79 -8.56
C LEU A 233 -24.72 -4.00 -7.41
N ASN A 234 -25.79 -4.52 -6.81
CA ASN A 234 -26.45 -3.91 -5.65
C ASN A 234 -25.81 -4.27 -4.29
N GLN A 235 -24.83 -5.19 -4.23
CA GLN A 235 -24.10 -5.49 -2.98
C GLN A 235 -22.91 -4.57 -2.70
N ILE A 236 -22.58 -3.64 -3.61
CA ILE A 236 -21.58 -2.61 -3.36
C ILE A 236 -22.29 -1.38 -2.77
N VAL A 237 -22.47 -1.39 -1.45
CA VAL A 237 -22.98 -0.23 -0.71
C VAL A 237 -21.82 0.73 -0.44
N PHE A 238 -21.94 1.97 -0.92
CA PHE A 238 -21.00 3.08 -0.69
C PHE A 238 -20.98 3.52 0.77
#